data_AF-A0A7C5JNP8-F1
#
_entry.id   AF-A0A7C5JNP8-F1
#
_cell.length_a   1.000
_cell.length_b   1.000
_cell.length_c   1.000
_cell.angle_alpha   90.00
_cell.angle_beta   90.00
_cell.angle_gamma   90.00
#
_symmetry.space_group_name_H-M   'P 1'
#
loop_
_entity.id
_entity.type
_entity.pdbx_description
1 polymer ?
#
loop_
_entity_poly.entity_id
_entity_poly.type
_entity_poly.pdbx_seq_one_letter_code
_entity_poly.pdbx_strand_id
1 'polypeptide(L)'
;MLRHGLLERRLALILIAIAIIYAALMSYFSFLRYTDFYTSNWDLGIAMQSLWTNTHGYLLYESGDYESFGVLSFLQVHSTYIAISISYIYGIYPSPLLLFIIQSVFVTLSVVPIYFISKKVGLSASATIFIVLLFLLNFSIISGILYDFHWESLIPVEFFTLFLLVLEKRYYLSLGVFAIGCMTLEIFPFILVGVIFYFFLTKYLPGSNKTSLWTDIPNSILLSFLLIAIFSYFLIRYAQYDLIPLLVHEPINTGKTVSTAINLFSFHISLSNISESILYWFMIILTLGMLPLFSPKLLLIAAPWVFYTFFLAVGFTTAFGNQDSLLTTPYAMLVVCPPK
;
A
#
# COMPACT_ATOMS: atom_id res chain seq x y z
N MET A 1 -3.93 36.98 8.54
CA MET A 1 -4.60 35.77 9.07
C MET A 1 -5.85 35.36 8.27
N LEU A 2 -6.87 36.22 8.13
CA LEU A 2 -8.14 35.86 7.45
C LEU A 2 -7.99 35.41 5.98
N ARG A 3 -7.17 36.10 5.18
CA ARG A 3 -6.92 35.76 3.76
C ARG A 3 -6.20 34.42 3.58
N HIS A 4 -5.32 34.07 4.52
CA HIS A 4 -4.58 32.80 4.48
C HIS A 4 -5.50 31.62 4.84
N GLY A 5 -6.34 31.76 5.88
CA GLY A 5 -7.31 30.74 6.23
C GLY A 5 -8.38 30.52 5.14
N LEU A 6 -8.77 31.58 4.42
CA LEU A 6 -9.68 31.45 3.28
C LEU A 6 -9.06 30.66 2.12
N LEU A 7 -7.79 30.90 1.81
CA LEU A 7 -7.08 30.20 0.75
C LEU A 7 -6.92 28.70 1.07
N GLU A 8 -6.59 28.37 2.32
CA GLU A 8 -6.48 26.98 2.78
C GLU A 8 -7.82 26.25 2.72
N ARG A 9 -8.91 26.89 3.14
CA ARG A 9 -10.26 26.32 3.02
C ARG A 9 -10.63 26.06 1.57
N ARG A 10 -10.35 27.01 0.67
CA ARG A 10 -10.59 26.84 -0.78
C ARG A 10 -9.80 25.68 -1.34
N LEU A 11 -8.52 25.58 -1.01
CA LEU A 11 -7.66 24.46 -1.43
C LEU A 11 -8.21 23.13 -0.93
N ALA A 12 -8.56 23.02 0.35
CA ALA A 12 -9.14 21.80 0.91
C ALA A 12 -10.44 21.38 0.19
N LEU A 13 -11.34 22.33 -0.09
CA LEU A 13 -12.57 22.07 -0.84
C LEU A 13 -12.30 21.60 -2.27
N ILE A 14 -11.31 22.20 -2.95
CA ILE A 14 -10.89 21.77 -4.29
C ILE A 14 -10.37 20.32 -4.25
N LEU A 15 -9.51 19.99 -3.28
CA LEU A 15 -8.96 18.64 -3.15
C LEU A 15 -10.05 17.61 -2.80
N ILE A 16 -11.02 17.97 -1.96
CA ILE A 16 -12.18 17.12 -1.65
C ILE A 16 -13.02 16.90 -2.91
N ALA A 17 -13.29 17.94 -3.69
CA ALA A 17 -14.04 17.82 -4.93
C ALA A 17 -13.32 16.90 -5.94
N ILE A 18 -12.00 17.06 -6.10
CA ILE A 18 -11.17 16.18 -6.94
C ILE A 18 -11.28 14.73 -6.46
N ALA A 19 -11.12 14.49 -5.16
CA ALA A 19 -11.19 13.15 -4.58
C ALA A 19 -12.56 12.49 -4.81
N ILE A 20 -13.67 13.20 -4.56
CA ILE A 20 -15.04 12.68 -4.74
C ILE A 20 -15.31 12.38 -6.23
N ILE A 21 -14.97 13.31 -7.13
CA ILE A 21 -15.20 13.12 -8.57
C ILE A 21 -14.39 11.93 -9.07
N TYR A 22 -13.11 11.84 -8.67
CA TYR A 22 -12.25 10.73 -9.05
C TYR A 22 -12.79 9.40 -8.52
N ALA A 23 -13.15 9.32 -7.24
CA ALA A 23 -13.68 8.10 -6.64
C ALA A 23 -14.96 7.64 -7.35
N ALA A 24 -15.87 8.57 -7.67
CA ALA A 24 -17.10 8.26 -8.40
C ALA A 24 -16.82 7.76 -9.83
N LEU A 25 -15.92 8.41 -10.56
CA LEU A 25 -15.54 8.00 -11.92
C LEU A 25 -14.88 6.63 -11.93
N MET A 26 -13.93 6.37 -11.04
CA MET A 26 -13.25 5.07 -10.97
C MET A 26 -14.22 3.96 -10.56
N SER A 27 -15.07 4.18 -9.56
CA SER A 27 -16.11 3.21 -9.18
C SER A 27 -17.05 2.89 -10.35
N TYR A 28 -17.45 3.92 -11.10
CA TYR A 28 -18.31 3.77 -12.27
C TYR A 28 -17.62 2.98 -13.38
N PHE A 29 -16.36 3.29 -13.71
CA PHE A 29 -15.61 2.58 -14.75
C PHE A 29 -15.30 1.13 -14.38
N SER A 30 -14.93 0.85 -13.12
CA SER A 30 -14.76 -0.53 -12.65
C SER A 30 -16.08 -1.30 -12.68
N PHE A 31 -17.20 -0.65 -12.38
CA PHE A 31 -18.52 -1.27 -12.51
C PHE A 31 -18.92 -1.54 -13.97
N LEU A 32 -18.62 -0.64 -14.91
CA LEU A 32 -18.83 -0.89 -16.33
C LEU A 32 -17.97 -2.06 -16.82
N ARG A 33 -16.69 -2.13 -16.42
CA ARG A 33 -15.85 -3.29 -16.70
C ARG A 33 -16.49 -4.59 -16.22
N TYR A 34 -17.07 -4.58 -15.02
CA TYR A 34 -17.76 -5.74 -14.48
C TYR A 34 -18.99 -6.13 -15.30
N THR A 35 -19.87 -5.18 -15.65
CA THR A 35 -21.08 -5.47 -16.41
C THR A 35 -20.80 -5.90 -17.86
N ASP A 36 -19.66 -5.46 -18.40
CA ASP A 36 -19.19 -5.80 -19.75
C ASP A 36 -18.27 -7.03 -19.76
N PHE A 37 -18.17 -7.77 -18.64
CA PHE A 37 -17.37 -9.00 -18.49
C PHE A 37 -15.86 -8.83 -18.73
N TYR A 38 -15.31 -7.64 -18.45
CA TYR A 38 -13.88 -7.34 -18.50
C TYR A 38 -13.14 -7.52 -17.17
N THR A 39 -13.84 -7.83 -16.07
CA THR A 39 -13.21 -8.22 -14.79
C THR A 39 -12.73 -9.66 -14.85
N SER A 40 -11.65 -9.98 -14.14
CA SER A 40 -11.22 -11.36 -13.96
C SER A 40 -12.17 -12.08 -12.99
N ASN A 41 -12.39 -13.38 -13.22
CA ASN A 41 -13.23 -14.18 -12.34
C ASN A 41 -12.53 -14.53 -11.01
N TRP A 42 -11.19 -14.58 -11.01
CA TRP A 42 -10.41 -15.06 -9.88
C TRP A 42 -10.39 -14.03 -8.75
N ASP A 43 -9.72 -12.89 -8.94
CA ASP A 43 -9.46 -11.97 -7.83
C ASP A 43 -10.73 -11.34 -7.26
N LEU A 44 -11.65 -10.89 -8.12
CA LEU A 44 -12.92 -10.33 -7.68
C LEU A 44 -13.80 -11.40 -6.98
N GLY A 45 -13.79 -12.63 -7.49
CA GLY A 45 -14.52 -13.76 -6.92
C GLY A 45 -14.01 -14.14 -5.52
N ILE A 46 -12.69 -14.24 -5.36
CA ILE A 46 -11.99 -14.49 -4.08
C ILE A 46 -12.44 -13.45 -3.04
N ALA A 47 -12.38 -12.16 -3.38
CA ALA A 47 -12.78 -11.09 -2.47
C ALA A 47 -14.27 -11.15 -2.10
N MET A 48 -15.15 -11.32 -3.09
CA MET A 48 -16.60 -11.37 -2.86
C MET A 48 -17.00 -12.57 -2.01
N GLN A 49 -16.46 -13.75 -2.30
CA GLN A 49 -16.79 -14.99 -1.60
C GLN A 49 -16.23 -14.99 -0.18
N SER A 50 -14.96 -14.61 0.00
CA SER A 50 -14.36 -14.53 1.34
C SER A 50 -15.14 -13.59 2.26
N LEU A 51 -15.50 -12.39 1.79
CA LEU A 51 -16.31 -11.45 2.57
C LEU A 51 -17.72 -11.99 2.86
N TRP A 52 -18.37 -12.62 1.88
CA TRP A 52 -19.69 -13.20 2.08
C TRP A 52 -19.66 -14.30 3.14
N THR A 53 -18.75 -15.27 3.02
CA THR A 53 -18.73 -16.46 3.88
C THR A 53 -18.37 -16.15 5.33
N ASN A 54 -17.59 -15.10 5.60
CA ASN A 54 -17.29 -14.63 6.96
C ASN A 54 -18.54 -14.26 7.77
N THR A 55 -19.56 -13.71 7.11
CA THR A 55 -20.85 -13.41 7.75
C THR A 55 -21.80 -14.61 7.78
N HIS A 56 -21.41 -15.74 7.19
CA HIS A 56 -22.20 -16.97 7.05
C HIS A 56 -21.57 -18.20 7.71
N GLY A 57 -20.66 -17.98 8.67
CA GLY A 57 -20.14 -19.05 9.55
C GLY A 57 -18.84 -19.71 9.10
N TYR A 58 -18.19 -19.21 8.04
CA TYR A 58 -16.87 -19.68 7.63
C TYR A 58 -15.87 -18.54 7.67
N LEU A 59 -14.71 -18.73 8.29
CA LEU A 59 -13.70 -17.67 8.44
C LEU A 59 -13.07 -17.31 7.07
N LEU A 60 -13.64 -16.32 6.38
CA LEU A 60 -13.15 -15.80 5.10
C LEU A 60 -12.84 -16.91 4.08
N TYR A 61 -13.72 -17.92 3.98
CA TYR A 61 -13.56 -19.03 3.03
C TYR A 61 -13.88 -18.59 1.60
N GLU A 62 -13.08 -19.03 0.64
CA GLU A 62 -13.36 -18.91 -0.78
C GLU A 62 -12.84 -20.15 -1.55
N SER A 63 -13.35 -20.39 -2.75
CA SER A 63 -13.11 -21.62 -3.50
C SER A 63 -11.88 -21.56 -4.42
N GLY A 64 -11.39 -20.38 -4.78
CA GLY A 64 -10.25 -20.19 -5.65
C GLY A 64 -8.93 -20.60 -5.02
N ASP A 65 -8.63 -20.15 -3.79
CA ASP A 65 -7.44 -20.60 -3.06
C ASP A 65 -7.65 -22.02 -2.51
N TYR A 66 -8.89 -22.43 -2.24
CA TYR A 66 -9.18 -23.84 -1.96
C TYR A 66 -8.79 -24.74 -3.15
N GLU A 67 -9.16 -24.38 -4.37
CA GLU A 67 -8.79 -25.15 -5.56
C GLU A 67 -7.28 -25.12 -5.82
N SER A 68 -6.64 -23.95 -5.64
CA SER A 68 -5.22 -23.75 -5.94
C SER A 68 -4.28 -24.33 -4.88
N PHE A 69 -4.67 -24.24 -3.60
CA PHE A 69 -3.80 -24.56 -2.46
C PHE A 69 -4.44 -25.49 -1.42
N GLY A 70 -5.74 -25.77 -1.50
CA GLY A 70 -6.45 -26.59 -0.51
C GLY A 70 -6.67 -25.89 0.84
N VAL A 71 -6.68 -24.56 0.87
CA VAL A 71 -6.93 -23.78 2.10
C VAL A 71 -8.41 -23.54 2.36
N LEU A 72 -8.78 -23.38 3.64
CA LEU A 72 -10.16 -23.09 4.05
C LEU A 72 -10.38 -21.65 4.51
N SER A 73 -9.37 -20.82 4.46
CA SER A 73 -9.49 -19.40 4.75
C SER A 73 -8.51 -18.60 3.92
N PHE A 74 -8.99 -17.48 3.39
CA PHE A 74 -8.16 -16.45 2.78
C PHE A 74 -7.03 -15.99 3.73
N LEU A 75 -7.25 -16.07 5.05
CA LEU A 75 -6.23 -15.73 6.06
C LEU A 75 -5.02 -16.68 6.09
N GLN A 76 -5.11 -17.85 5.46
CA GLN A 76 -3.98 -18.77 5.27
C GLN A 76 -3.08 -18.34 4.10
N VAL A 77 -3.58 -17.48 3.20
CA VAL A 77 -2.89 -16.97 2.00
C VAL A 77 -2.40 -15.54 2.20
N HIS A 78 -3.26 -14.68 2.74
CA HIS A 78 -2.95 -13.28 3.01
C HIS A 78 -3.35 -12.89 4.43
N SER A 79 -2.56 -12.05 5.07
CA SER A 79 -2.83 -11.57 6.44
C SER A 79 -3.84 -10.43 6.51
N THR A 80 -4.91 -10.54 5.73
CA THR A 80 -5.92 -9.50 5.54
C THR A 80 -7.01 -9.58 6.61
N TYR A 81 -6.65 -9.42 7.87
CA TYR A 81 -7.59 -9.39 9.00
C TYR A 81 -8.61 -8.25 8.90
N ILE A 82 -8.28 -7.16 8.21
CA ILE A 82 -9.22 -6.05 7.96
C ILE A 82 -10.47 -6.51 7.17
N ALA A 83 -10.34 -7.58 6.37
CA ALA A 83 -11.44 -8.20 5.64
C ALA A 83 -12.57 -8.65 6.58
N ILE A 84 -12.26 -9.06 7.81
CA ILE A 84 -13.28 -9.43 8.81
C ILE A 84 -14.21 -8.26 9.08
N SER A 85 -13.67 -7.06 9.28
CA SER A 85 -14.50 -5.87 9.56
C SER A 85 -15.26 -5.43 8.31
N ILE A 86 -14.61 -5.45 7.14
CA ILE A 86 -15.23 -5.08 5.87
C ILE A 86 -16.32 -6.08 5.46
N SER A 87 -16.22 -7.36 5.86
CA SER A 87 -17.24 -8.37 5.60
C SER A 87 -18.60 -8.01 6.17
N TYR A 88 -18.66 -7.37 7.35
CA TYR A 88 -19.92 -6.96 7.95
C TYR A 88 -20.57 -5.80 7.18
N ILE A 89 -19.77 -4.91 6.60
CA ILE A 89 -20.26 -3.86 5.70
C ILE A 89 -20.74 -4.50 4.40
N TYR A 90 -19.98 -5.44 3.86
CA TYR A 90 -20.32 -6.17 2.64
C TYR A 90 -21.60 -7.00 2.81
N GLY A 91 -21.84 -7.61 3.97
CA GLY A 91 -23.04 -8.37 4.27
C GLY A 91 -24.35 -7.55 4.21
N ILE A 92 -24.27 -6.22 4.38
CA ILE A 92 -25.43 -5.32 4.21
C ILE A 92 -25.78 -5.13 2.73
N TYR A 93 -24.77 -5.07 1.86
CA TYR A 93 -24.94 -4.87 0.42
C TYR A 93 -23.89 -5.67 -0.37
N PRO A 94 -24.10 -7.00 -0.55
CA PRO A 94 -23.12 -7.91 -1.13
C PRO A 94 -23.04 -7.73 -2.66
N SER A 95 -22.34 -6.69 -3.08
CA SER A 95 -22.25 -6.25 -4.48
C SER A 95 -20.81 -5.91 -4.86
N PRO A 96 -20.34 -6.26 -6.07
CA PRO A 96 -19.03 -5.83 -6.56
C PRO A 96 -18.92 -4.29 -6.62
N LEU A 97 -20.03 -3.58 -6.85
CA LEU A 97 -20.04 -2.11 -6.83
C LEU A 97 -19.57 -1.56 -5.47
N LEU A 98 -19.93 -2.20 -4.36
CA LEU A 98 -19.47 -1.77 -3.03
C LEU A 98 -17.95 -1.91 -2.91
N LEU A 99 -17.38 -2.99 -3.42
CA LEU A 99 -15.93 -3.21 -3.41
C LEU A 99 -15.21 -2.17 -4.26
N PHE A 100 -15.71 -1.86 -5.47
CA PHE A 100 -15.15 -0.80 -6.31
C PHE A 100 -15.22 0.59 -5.65
N ILE A 101 -16.31 0.87 -4.93
CA ILE A 101 -16.45 2.10 -4.14
C ILE A 101 -15.40 2.12 -3.02
N ILE A 102 -15.28 1.04 -2.24
CA ILE A 102 -14.29 0.93 -1.16
C ILE A 102 -12.88 1.19 -1.71
N GLN A 103 -12.47 0.45 -2.75
CA GLN A 103 -11.16 0.60 -3.40
C GLN A 103 -10.90 2.05 -3.84
N SER A 104 -11.85 2.66 -4.55
CA SER A 104 -11.71 4.03 -5.06
C SER A 104 -11.67 5.08 -3.94
N VAL A 105 -12.46 4.88 -2.88
CA VAL A 105 -12.50 5.77 -1.71
C VAL A 105 -11.18 5.67 -0.92
N PHE A 106 -10.68 4.48 -0.64
CA PHE A 106 -9.44 4.33 0.12
C PHE A 106 -8.23 4.90 -0.62
N VAL A 107 -8.13 4.71 -1.94
CA VAL A 107 -7.06 5.36 -2.71
C VAL A 107 -7.19 6.89 -2.66
N THR A 108 -8.38 7.44 -2.84
CA THR A 108 -8.59 8.90 -2.81
C THR A 108 -8.46 9.52 -1.41
N LEU A 109 -8.69 8.77 -0.34
CA LEU A 109 -8.41 9.24 1.02
C LEU A 109 -6.93 9.60 1.22
N SER A 110 -6.01 9.05 0.42
CA SER A 110 -4.59 9.43 0.39
C SER A 110 -4.36 10.92 0.10
N VAL A 111 -5.30 11.60 -0.56
CA VAL A 111 -5.23 13.04 -0.81
C VAL A 111 -5.11 13.83 0.51
N VAL A 112 -5.72 13.33 1.59
CA VAL A 112 -5.68 13.98 2.91
C VAL A 112 -4.26 14.03 3.47
N PRO A 113 -3.55 12.91 3.71
CA PRO A 113 -2.19 12.96 4.19
C PRO A 113 -1.23 13.62 3.19
N ILE A 114 -1.42 13.47 1.86
CA ILE A 114 -0.61 14.18 0.86
C ILE A 114 -0.72 15.70 1.01
N TYR A 115 -1.93 16.23 1.25
CA TYR A 115 -2.15 17.65 1.52
C TYR A 115 -1.41 18.12 2.78
N PHE A 116 -1.47 17.35 3.86
CA PHE A 116 -0.75 17.70 5.10
C PHE A 116 0.77 17.59 4.97
N ILE A 117 1.28 16.57 4.29
CA ILE A 117 2.71 16.44 3.96
C ILE A 117 3.16 17.63 3.12
N SER A 118 2.41 17.98 2.08
CA SER A 118 2.70 19.14 1.21
C SER A 118 2.82 20.44 1.99
N LYS A 119 1.95 20.65 2.99
CA LYS A 119 2.05 21.82 3.88
C LYS A 119 3.29 21.77 4.76
N LYS A 120 3.64 20.61 5.32
CA LYS A 120 4.82 20.44 6.17
C LYS A 120 6.12 20.71 5.43
N VAL A 121 6.20 20.32 4.16
CA VAL A 121 7.38 20.57 3.32
C VAL A 121 7.36 21.96 2.65
N GLY A 122 6.32 22.77 2.88
CA GLY A 122 6.26 24.16 2.40
C GLY A 122 5.91 24.34 0.93
N LEU A 123 5.15 23.40 0.34
CA LEU A 123 4.68 23.51 -1.04
C LEU A 123 3.58 24.59 -1.19
N SER A 124 3.54 25.22 -2.36
CA SER A 124 2.46 26.14 -2.72
C SER A 124 1.16 25.37 -3.01
N ALA A 125 0.02 26.07 -2.97
CA ALA A 125 -1.27 25.48 -3.31
C ALA A 125 -1.29 24.84 -4.72
N SER A 126 -0.65 25.49 -5.71
CA SER A 126 -0.54 24.96 -7.07
C SER A 126 0.32 23.70 -7.12
N ALA A 127 1.44 23.66 -6.40
CA ALA A 127 2.29 22.48 -6.31
C ALA A 127 1.56 21.32 -5.61
N THR A 128 0.80 21.60 -4.54
CA THR A 128 -0.02 20.58 -3.87
C THR A 128 -1.10 19.99 -4.80
N ILE A 129 -1.80 20.83 -5.56
CA ILE A 129 -2.78 20.35 -6.55
C ILE A 129 -2.08 19.52 -7.62
N PHE A 130 -0.95 19.98 -8.14
CA PHE A 130 -0.17 19.24 -9.13
C PHE A 130 0.24 17.86 -8.62
N ILE A 131 0.74 17.76 -7.39
CA ILE A 131 1.13 16.49 -6.77
C ILE A 131 -0.09 15.58 -6.59
N VAL A 132 -1.21 16.08 -6.08
CA VAL A 132 -2.44 15.28 -5.97
C VAL A 132 -2.93 14.77 -7.34
N LEU A 133 -2.90 15.62 -8.37
CA LEU A 133 -3.27 15.19 -9.72
C LEU A 133 -2.26 14.20 -10.29
N LEU A 134 -0.97 14.39 -10.05
CA LEU A 134 0.07 13.45 -10.45
C LEU A 134 -0.12 12.09 -9.79
N PHE A 135 -0.57 12.04 -8.53
CA PHE A 135 -0.93 10.79 -7.84
C PHE A 135 -2.11 10.10 -8.50
N LEU A 136 -3.26 10.78 -8.52
CA LEU A 136 -4.53 10.18 -8.94
C LEU A 136 -4.53 9.86 -10.44
N LEU A 137 -3.90 10.71 -11.26
CA LEU A 137 -3.81 10.50 -12.70
C LEU A 137 -2.59 9.67 -13.11
N ASN A 138 -1.80 9.18 -12.16
CA ASN A 138 -0.72 8.27 -12.48
C ASN A 138 -1.30 7.00 -13.11
N PHE A 139 -0.75 6.59 -14.26
CA PHE A 139 -1.20 5.39 -14.95
C PHE A 139 -1.18 4.15 -14.05
N SER A 140 -0.17 4.00 -13.21
CA SER A 140 -0.05 2.88 -12.29
C SER A 140 -1.21 2.88 -11.28
N ILE A 141 -1.54 4.04 -10.68
CA ILE A 141 -2.69 4.17 -9.76
C ILE A 141 -4.01 3.89 -10.48
N ILE A 142 -4.24 4.49 -11.65
CA ILE A 142 -5.45 4.26 -12.43
C ILE A 142 -5.59 2.78 -12.78
N SER A 143 -4.52 2.16 -13.28
CA SER A 143 -4.53 0.76 -13.69
C SER A 143 -4.80 -0.18 -12.53
N GLY A 144 -4.21 0.06 -11.34
CA GLY A 144 -4.49 -0.72 -10.14
C GLY A 144 -5.95 -0.58 -9.66
N ILE A 145 -6.54 0.62 -9.70
CA ILE A 145 -7.95 0.82 -9.32
C ILE A 145 -8.90 0.20 -10.34
N LEU A 146 -8.57 0.33 -11.64
CA LEU A 146 -9.35 -0.24 -12.74
C LEU A 146 -9.04 -1.72 -12.98
N TYR A 147 -8.17 -2.35 -12.20
CA TYR A 147 -8.10 -3.80 -12.10
C TYR A 147 -9.29 -4.30 -11.26
N ASP A 148 -9.23 -5.53 -10.78
CA ASP A 148 -10.25 -6.05 -9.88
C ASP A 148 -10.00 -5.58 -8.44
N PHE A 149 -10.94 -5.85 -7.53
CA PHE A 149 -10.79 -5.41 -6.16
C PHE A 149 -9.60 -6.09 -5.47
N HIS A 150 -8.73 -5.28 -4.88
CA HIS A 150 -7.51 -5.72 -4.21
C HIS A 150 -7.25 -4.93 -2.94
N TRP A 151 -6.76 -5.60 -1.90
CA TRP A 151 -6.51 -5.03 -0.58
C TRP A 151 -5.36 -4.01 -0.61
N GLU A 152 -4.49 -4.10 -1.61
CA GLU A 152 -3.43 -3.17 -1.96
C GLU A 152 -3.94 -1.73 -2.13
N SER A 153 -5.22 -1.55 -2.48
CA SER A 153 -5.87 -0.24 -2.61
C SER A 153 -5.96 0.57 -1.31
N LEU A 154 -5.83 -0.07 -0.15
CA LEU A 154 -5.78 0.59 1.16
C LEU A 154 -4.39 1.12 1.50
N ILE A 155 -3.34 0.51 0.92
CA ILE A 155 -1.95 0.80 1.25
C ILE A 155 -1.56 2.26 1.01
N PRO A 156 -1.98 2.95 -0.08
CA PRO A 156 -1.61 4.34 -0.29
C PRO A 156 -1.98 5.25 0.90
N VAL A 157 -3.21 5.17 1.40
CA VAL A 157 -3.65 6.06 2.50
C VAL A 157 -2.96 5.69 3.81
N GLU A 158 -2.79 4.40 4.08
CA GLU A 158 -2.08 3.90 5.25
C GLU A 158 -0.62 4.36 5.25
N PHE A 159 0.07 4.23 4.11
CA PHE A 159 1.45 4.64 3.93
C PHE A 159 1.65 6.15 4.11
N PHE A 160 0.88 6.98 3.39
CA PHE A 160 1.03 8.43 3.50
C PHE A 160 0.65 8.93 4.90
N THR A 161 -0.34 8.31 5.55
CA THR A 161 -0.72 8.66 6.92
C THR A 161 0.37 8.25 7.92
N LEU A 162 0.92 7.04 7.78
CA LEU A 162 2.06 6.57 8.58
C LEU A 162 3.23 7.55 8.46
N PHE A 163 3.62 7.87 7.23
CA PHE A 163 4.72 8.79 6.95
C PHE A 163 4.48 10.18 7.54
N LEU A 164 3.29 10.74 7.36
CA LEU A 164 2.89 12.03 7.94
C LEU A 164 3.02 12.01 9.46
N LEU A 165 2.53 10.97 10.13
CA LEU A 165 2.56 10.89 11.60
C LEU A 165 4.00 10.74 12.13
N VAL A 166 4.85 9.99 11.44
CA VAL A 166 6.28 9.92 11.77
C VAL A 166 6.95 11.29 11.59
N LEU A 167 6.65 11.99 10.49
CA LEU A 167 7.12 13.34 10.21
C LEU A 167 6.68 14.34 11.28
N GLU A 168 5.47 14.18 11.81
CA GLU A 168 4.92 14.99 12.90
C GLU A 168 5.40 14.57 14.30
N LYS A 169 6.29 13.58 14.40
CA LYS A 169 6.78 13.00 15.67
C LYS A 169 5.65 12.40 16.53
N ARG A 170 4.54 12.00 15.92
CA ARG A 170 3.37 11.37 16.56
C ARG A 170 3.50 9.84 16.53
N TYR A 171 4.57 9.33 17.14
CA TYR A 171 5.00 7.93 16.99
C TYR A 171 3.97 6.90 17.46
N TYR A 172 3.21 7.18 18.53
CA TYR A 172 2.18 6.25 19.00
C TYR A 172 1.01 6.13 18.02
N LEU A 173 0.60 7.23 17.39
CA LEU A 173 -0.44 7.20 16.36
C LEU A 173 0.06 6.53 15.09
N SER A 174 1.34 6.74 14.72
CA SER A 174 1.94 6.04 13.58
C SER A 174 1.98 4.53 13.80
N LEU A 175 2.24 4.07 15.04
CA LEU A 175 2.15 2.65 15.37
C LEU A 175 0.72 2.09 15.28
N GLY A 176 -0.30 2.90 15.56
CA GLY A 176 -1.70 2.51 15.32
C GLY A 176 -1.99 2.29 13.83
N VAL A 177 -1.56 3.22 12.96
CA VAL A 177 -1.70 3.05 11.50
C VAL A 177 -0.87 1.87 11.00
N PHE A 178 0.32 1.66 11.55
CA PHE A 178 1.15 0.50 11.24
C PHE A 178 0.45 -0.82 11.59
N ALA A 179 -0.18 -0.91 12.76
CA ALA A 179 -0.93 -2.09 13.15
C ALA A 179 -2.11 -2.37 12.21
N ILE A 180 -2.81 -1.33 11.76
CA ILE A 180 -3.87 -1.45 10.74
C ILE A 180 -3.29 -1.98 9.43
N GLY A 181 -2.18 -1.40 8.94
CA GLY A 181 -1.54 -1.89 7.71
C GLY A 181 -1.06 -3.33 7.80
N CYS A 182 -0.55 -3.76 8.96
CA CYS A 182 -0.24 -5.17 9.25
C CYS A 182 -1.47 -6.09 9.24
N MET A 183 -2.67 -5.56 9.46
CA MET A 183 -3.94 -6.26 9.30
C MET A 183 -4.49 -6.18 7.87
N THR A 184 -3.91 -5.34 7.01
CA THR A 184 -4.28 -5.21 5.60
C THR A 184 -3.48 -6.18 4.76
N LEU A 185 -2.14 -6.15 4.85
CA LEU A 185 -1.23 -7.03 4.10
C LEU A 185 0.04 -7.39 4.86
N GLU A 186 0.57 -8.59 4.62
CA GLU A 186 1.75 -9.16 5.30
C GLU A 186 3.05 -8.45 4.95
N ILE A 187 3.03 -7.69 3.85
CA ILE A 187 4.15 -6.90 3.37
C ILE A 187 4.26 -5.55 4.09
N PHE A 188 3.25 -5.14 4.87
CA PHE A 188 3.23 -3.85 5.56
C PHE A 188 4.47 -3.58 6.46
N PRO A 189 5.02 -4.58 7.18
CA PRO A 189 6.29 -4.45 7.89
C PRO A 189 7.45 -3.90 7.05
N PHE A 190 7.56 -4.28 5.78
CA PHE A 190 8.64 -3.80 4.89
C PHE A 190 8.47 -2.32 4.51
N ILE A 191 7.22 -1.83 4.50
CA ILE A 191 6.92 -0.41 4.29
C ILE A 191 7.51 0.41 5.43
N LEU A 192 7.31 -0.02 6.69
CA LEU A 192 7.88 0.64 7.85
C LEU A 192 9.42 0.59 7.82
N VAL A 193 10.02 -0.52 7.38
CA VAL A 193 11.47 -0.61 7.15
C VAL A 193 11.95 0.42 6.13
N GLY A 194 11.22 0.62 5.04
CA GLY A 194 11.52 1.66 4.04
C GLY A 194 11.51 3.07 4.64
N VAL A 195 10.49 3.39 5.44
CA VAL A 195 10.40 4.67 6.17
C VAL A 195 11.57 4.85 7.14
N ILE A 196 11.92 3.82 7.92
CA ILE A 196 13.08 3.84 8.85
C ILE A 196 14.37 4.11 8.08
N PHE A 197 14.57 3.36 6.99
CA PHE A 197 15.78 3.47 6.17
C PHE A 197 15.91 4.88 5.58
N TYR A 198 14.81 5.46 5.09
CA TYR A 198 14.78 6.84 4.63
C TYR A 198 15.25 7.83 5.70
N PHE A 199 14.65 7.82 6.91
CA PHE A 199 15.05 8.73 7.99
C PHE A 199 16.46 8.47 8.52
N PHE A 200 16.91 7.22 8.53
CA PHE A 200 18.28 6.87 8.90
C PHE A 200 19.28 7.47 7.90
N LEU A 201 19.04 7.28 6.61
CA LEU A 201 19.95 7.76 5.57
C LEU A 201 19.97 9.28 5.45
N THR A 202 18.84 9.97 5.57
CA THR A 202 18.82 11.45 5.57
C THR A 202 19.63 12.02 6.73
N LYS A 203 19.66 11.33 7.86
CA LYS A 203 20.44 11.71 9.04
C LYS A 203 21.95 11.50 8.88
N TYR A 204 22.36 10.39 8.27
CA TYR A 204 23.77 9.96 8.26
C TYR A 204 24.52 10.16 6.95
N LEU A 205 23.83 10.22 5.79
CA LEU A 205 24.52 10.36 4.51
C LEU A 205 25.06 11.79 4.29
N PRO A 206 26.32 11.95 3.83
CA PRO A 206 26.87 13.24 3.43
C PRO A 206 26.03 13.92 2.33
N GLY A 207 25.91 15.25 2.40
CA GLY A 207 25.18 16.06 1.41
C GLY A 207 23.67 15.83 1.38
N SER A 208 23.06 15.24 2.41
CA SER A 208 21.60 15.29 2.54
C SER A 208 21.19 16.74 2.85
N ASN A 209 20.02 17.16 2.35
CA ASN A 209 19.44 18.44 2.76
C ASN A 209 19.04 18.27 4.23
N LYS A 210 19.95 18.59 5.15
CA LYS A 210 19.80 18.40 6.61
C LYS A 210 18.85 19.46 7.19
N THR A 211 17.65 19.55 6.65
CA THR A 211 16.60 20.32 7.31
C THR A 211 16.16 19.52 8.54
N SER A 212 15.93 20.23 9.65
CA SER A 212 15.58 19.60 10.94
C SER A 212 14.35 18.69 10.85
N LEU A 213 13.47 18.95 9.88
CA LEU A 213 12.30 18.14 9.59
C LEU A 213 12.61 16.65 9.42
N TRP A 214 13.76 16.30 8.82
CA TRP A 214 14.10 14.91 8.47
C TRP A 214 15.15 14.26 9.37
N THR A 215 15.96 15.05 10.08
CA THR A 215 17.10 14.53 10.85
C THR A 215 16.82 14.37 12.34
N ASP A 216 15.70 14.93 12.81
CA ASP A 216 15.38 15.05 14.24
C ASP A 216 14.86 13.76 14.90
N ILE A 217 14.68 12.67 14.16
CA ILE A 217 14.16 11.43 14.75
C ILE A 217 15.26 10.76 15.60
N PRO A 218 15.01 10.46 16.90
CA PRO A 218 15.98 9.77 17.74
C PRO A 218 16.29 8.36 17.24
N ASN A 219 17.54 7.91 17.38
CA ASN A 219 17.93 6.56 16.97
C ASN A 219 17.20 5.47 17.74
N SER A 220 16.86 5.72 19.00
CA SER A 220 16.07 4.80 19.82
C SER A 220 14.68 4.55 19.22
N ILE A 221 14.07 5.58 18.62
CA ILE A 221 12.78 5.44 17.93
C ILE A 221 12.94 4.63 16.64
N LEU A 222 13.96 4.94 15.82
CA LEU A 222 14.25 4.17 14.60
C LEU A 222 14.52 2.69 14.91
N LEU A 223 15.31 2.41 15.95
CA LEU A 223 15.59 1.04 16.41
C LEU A 223 14.32 0.36 16.93
N SER A 224 13.50 1.07 17.72
CA SER A 224 12.23 0.52 18.23
C SER A 224 11.29 0.15 17.08
N PHE A 225 11.14 1.02 16.07
CA PHE A 225 10.33 0.73 14.90
C PHE A 225 10.87 -0.46 14.11
N LEU A 226 12.20 -0.59 13.99
CA LEU A 226 12.82 -1.73 13.31
C LEU A 226 12.50 -3.05 14.04
N LEU A 227 12.66 -3.08 15.36
CA LEU A 227 12.33 -4.25 16.17
C LEU A 227 10.84 -4.59 16.10
N ILE A 228 9.97 -3.58 16.13
CA ILE A 228 8.52 -3.76 15.97
C ILE A 228 8.19 -4.32 14.58
N ALA A 229 8.80 -3.81 13.51
CA ALA A 229 8.57 -4.30 12.16
C ALA A 229 8.97 -5.78 12.02
N ILE A 230 10.17 -6.13 12.50
CA ILE A 230 10.67 -7.50 12.49
C ILE A 230 9.74 -8.41 13.28
N PHE A 231 9.41 -8.05 14.53
CA PHE A 231 8.52 -8.84 15.38
C PHE A 231 7.14 -9.02 14.76
N SER A 232 6.57 -7.96 14.19
CA SER A 232 5.24 -7.99 13.57
C SER A 232 5.22 -8.91 12.34
N TYR A 233 6.27 -8.91 11.52
CA TYR A 233 6.36 -9.84 10.39
C TYR A 233 6.35 -11.30 10.85
N PHE A 234 7.15 -11.65 11.87
CA PHE A 234 7.15 -13.00 12.42
C PHE A 234 5.80 -13.38 13.02
N LEU A 235 5.16 -12.45 13.76
CA LEU A 235 3.84 -12.67 14.35
C LEU A 235 2.77 -12.90 13.27
N ILE A 236 2.79 -12.11 12.19
CA ILE A 236 1.87 -12.27 11.06
C ILE A 236 2.04 -13.65 10.41
N ARG A 237 3.29 -14.06 10.12
CA ARG A 237 3.55 -15.36 9.50
C ARG A 237 3.19 -16.53 10.41
N TYR A 238 3.47 -16.42 11.70
CA TYR A 238 3.03 -17.38 12.70
C TYR A 238 1.51 -17.47 12.75
N ALA A 239 0.80 -16.34 12.76
CA ALA A 239 -0.65 -16.36 12.74
C ALA A 239 -1.19 -17.03 11.47
N GLN A 240 -0.67 -16.66 10.31
CA GLN A 240 -1.08 -17.17 9.00
C GLN A 240 -0.85 -18.68 8.85
N TYR A 241 0.33 -19.19 9.21
CA TYR A 241 0.72 -20.58 8.94
C TYR A 241 0.56 -21.53 10.13
N ASP A 242 0.43 -21.02 11.35
CA ASP A 242 0.33 -21.86 12.54
C ASP A 242 -1.03 -21.67 13.25
N LEU A 243 -1.52 -20.43 13.42
CA LEU A 243 -2.77 -20.19 14.16
C LEU A 243 -4.04 -20.40 13.32
N ILE A 244 -4.12 -19.80 12.13
CA ILE A 244 -5.33 -19.91 11.28
C ILE A 244 -5.64 -21.37 10.92
N PRO A 245 -4.68 -22.22 10.51
CA PRO A 245 -4.95 -23.63 10.21
C PRO A 245 -5.55 -24.39 11.39
N LEU A 246 -5.13 -24.09 12.62
CA LEU A 246 -5.72 -24.67 13.83
C LEU A 246 -7.17 -24.24 14.04
N LEU A 247 -7.52 -23.00 13.67
CA LEU A 247 -8.87 -22.46 13.79
C LEU A 247 -9.83 -23.04 12.74
N VAL A 248 -9.34 -23.37 11.54
CA VAL A 248 -10.18 -23.89 10.44
C VAL A 248 -10.09 -25.40 10.25
N HIS A 249 -9.36 -26.10 11.11
CA HIS A 249 -9.25 -27.56 11.18
C HIS A 249 -8.70 -28.26 9.91
N GLU A 250 -7.82 -27.61 9.14
CA GLU A 250 -7.15 -28.22 7.98
C GLU A 250 -5.62 -28.04 8.01
N PRO A 251 -4.84 -29.03 7.54
CA PRO A 251 -3.39 -28.92 7.48
C PRO A 251 -2.89 -27.90 6.45
N ILE A 252 -1.66 -27.45 6.69
CA ILE A 252 -0.94 -26.43 5.93
C ILE A 252 -0.55 -26.92 4.52
N ASN A 253 -0.95 -26.20 3.48
CA ASN A 253 -0.42 -26.38 2.11
C ASN A 253 0.22 -25.13 1.49
N THR A 254 0.11 -23.94 2.11
CA THR A 254 0.58 -22.66 1.52
C THR A 254 2.00 -22.24 1.95
N GLY A 255 2.56 -22.81 3.02
CA GLY A 255 3.93 -22.51 3.45
C GLY A 255 4.17 -22.67 4.95
N LYS A 256 5.41 -22.44 5.42
CA LYS A 256 5.77 -22.47 6.84
C LYS A 256 6.45 -21.17 7.28
N THR A 257 6.19 -20.72 8.50
CA THR A 257 6.81 -19.52 9.09
C THR A 257 8.33 -19.50 8.93
N VAL A 258 8.99 -20.63 9.22
CA VAL A 258 10.44 -20.78 9.10
C VAL A 258 10.91 -20.72 7.65
N SER A 259 10.20 -21.35 6.70
CA SER A 259 10.59 -21.30 5.28
C SER A 259 10.48 -19.88 4.73
N THR A 260 9.45 -19.13 5.12
CA THR A 260 9.28 -17.75 4.67
C THR A 260 10.38 -16.83 5.21
N ALA A 261 10.83 -17.06 6.45
CA ALA A 261 11.98 -16.34 7.01
C ALA A 261 13.30 -16.70 6.30
N ILE A 262 13.52 -17.97 5.97
CA ILE A 262 14.69 -18.42 5.19
C ILE A 262 14.67 -17.86 3.77
N ASN A 263 13.48 -17.80 3.15
CA ASN A 263 13.31 -17.29 1.79
C ASN A 263 13.68 -15.80 1.68
N LEU A 264 13.54 -15.01 2.76
CA LEU A 264 14.04 -13.62 2.78
C LEU A 264 15.56 -13.51 2.59
N PHE A 265 16.30 -14.59 2.79
CA PHE A 265 17.75 -14.66 2.58
C PHE A 265 18.13 -15.54 1.38
N SER A 266 17.15 -16.15 0.71
CA SER A 266 17.34 -17.04 -0.43
C SER A 266 17.09 -16.30 -1.72
N PHE A 267 18.09 -15.53 -2.16
CA PHE A 267 17.98 -14.71 -3.37
C PHE A 267 18.22 -15.53 -4.63
N HIS A 268 17.29 -15.41 -5.57
CA HIS A 268 17.39 -16.04 -6.87
C HIS A 268 17.68 -14.96 -7.90
N ILE A 269 18.84 -15.01 -8.53
CA ILE A 269 19.22 -14.09 -9.61
C ILE A 269 18.80 -14.73 -10.93
N SER A 270 17.68 -14.26 -11.49
CA SER A 270 17.29 -14.57 -12.86
C SER A 270 17.44 -13.33 -13.74
N LEU A 271 18.05 -13.49 -14.91
CA LEU A 271 18.21 -12.40 -15.87
C LEU A 271 16.85 -11.86 -16.34
N SER A 272 15.86 -12.74 -16.52
CA SER A 272 14.50 -12.33 -16.88
C SER A 272 13.89 -11.44 -15.80
N ASN A 273 13.98 -11.86 -14.54
CA ASN A 273 13.42 -11.12 -13.40
C ASN A 273 14.08 -9.75 -13.21
N ILE A 274 15.40 -9.67 -13.37
CA ILE A 274 16.13 -8.40 -13.36
C ILE A 274 15.62 -7.49 -14.48
N SER A 275 15.47 -8.02 -15.70
CA SER A 275 15.03 -7.21 -16.85
C SER A 275 13.60 -6.67 -16.67
N GLU A 276 12.69 -7.50 -16.16
CA GLU A 276 11.31 -7.10 -15.84
C GLU A 276 11.27 -6.07 -14.73
N SER A 277 12.05 -6.27 -13.66
CA SER A 277 12.14 -5.30 -12.55
C SER A 277 12.70 -3.95 -12.99
N ILE A 278 13.75 -3.94 -13.82
CA ILE A 278 14.31 -2.69 -14.37
C ILE A 278 13.25 -1.95 -15.19
N LEU A 279 12.57 -2.66 -16.10
CA LEU A 279 11.52 -2.07 -16.92
C LEU A 279 10.38 -1.54 -16.05
N TYR A 280 9.97 -2.31 -15.04
CA TYR A 280 8.92 -1.93 -14.12
C TYR A 280 9.22 -0.61 -13.41
N TRP A 281 10.38 -0.53 -12.73
CA TRP A 281 10.79 0.67 -12.02
C TRP A 281 11.05 1.86 -12.95
N PHE A 282 11.60 1.62 -14.14
CA PHE A 282 11.76 2.66 -15.16
C PHE A 282 10.41 3.28 -15.54
N MET A 283 9.40 2.44 -15.79
CA MET A 283 8.05 2.89 -16.12
C MET A 283 7.38 3.63 -14.94
N ILE A 284 7.54 3.16 -13.70
CA ILE A 284 7.03 3.88 -12.51
C ILE A 284 7.64 5.28 -12.45
N ILE A 285 8.96 5.40 -12.60
CA ILE A 285 9.66 6.69 -12.59
C ILE A 285 9.21 7.56 -13.76
N LEU A 286 9.01 6.98 -14.94
CA LEU A 286 8.55 7.67 -16.14
C LEU A 286 7.14 8.25 -15.96
N THR A 287 6.20 7.47 -15.39
CA THR A 287 4.82 7.95 -15.13
C THR A 287 4.77 9.08 -14.09
N LEU A 288 5.82 9.23 -13.28
CA LEU A 288 6.01 10.35 -12.36
C LEU A 288 6.78 11.53 -12.99
N GLY A 289 6.90 11.55 -14.32
CA GLY A 289 7.61 12.61 -15.07
C GLY A 289 9.11 12.63 -14.80
N MET A 290 9.70 11.49 -14.41
CA MET A 290 11.10 11.36 -14.01
C MET A 290 11.49 12.23 -12.80
N LEU A 291 10.51 12.83 -12.11
CA LEU A 291 10.71 13.63 -10.91
C LEU A 291 11.49 12.87 -9.81
N PRO A 292 11.29 11.54 -9.64
CA PRO A 292 12.06 10.80 -8.66
C PRO A 292 13.59 10.82 -8.85
N LEU A 293 14.08 11.03 -10.08
CA LEU A 293 15.52 11.06 -10.37
C LEU A 293 16.22 12.32 -9.85
N PHE A 294 15.48 13.41 -9.62
CA PHE A 294 16.04 14.64 -9.03
C PHE A 294 16.25 14.51 -7.51
N SER A 295 15.79 13.42 -6.91
CA SER A 295 15.96 13.14 -5.49
C SER A 295 16.27 11.65 -5.26
N PRO A 296 17.42 11.16 -5.74
CA PRO A 296 17.76 9.73 -5.71
C PRO A 296 17.84 9.15 -4.28
N LYS A 297 18.06 10.00 -3.27
CA LYS A 297 18.05 9.60 -1.86
C LYS A 297 16.66 9.17 -1.38
N LEU A 298 15.61 9.79 -1.94
CA LEU A 298 14.22 9.48 -1.62
C LEU A 298 13.77 8.19 -2.33
N LEU A 299 14.39 7.77 -3.44
CA LEU A 299 14.17 6.45 -4.03
C LEU A 299 14.55 5.30 -3.07
N LEU A 300 15.39 5.58 -2.07
CA LEU A 300 15.80 4.59 -1.08
C LEU A 300 14.66 4.22 -0.13
N ILE A 301 13.58 5.03 -0.02
CA ILE A 301 12.38 4.61 0.71
C ILE A 301 11.74 3.37 0.08
N ALA A 302 11.89 3.23 -1.23
CA ALA A 302 11.43 2.08 -2.00
C ALA A 302 12.40 0.90 -1.94
N ALA A 303 13.58 1.03 -1.31
CA ALA A 303 14.63 0.01 -1.37
C ALA A 303 14.17 -1.39 -0.93
N PRO A 304 13.37 -1.57 0.15
CA PRO A 304 12.85 -2.89 0.49
C PRO A 304 11.96 -3.49 -0.61
N TRP A 305 11.16 -2.65 -1.27
CA TRP A 305 10.29 -3.09 -2.36
C TRP A 305 11.05 -3.34 -3.66
N VAL A 306 12.02 -2.48 -4.01
CA VAL A 306 12.97 -2.73 -5.10
C VAL A 306 13.69 -4.06 -4.88
N PHE A 307 14.17 -4.30 -3.66
CA PHE A 307 14.81 -5.56 -3.33
C PHE A 307 13.87 -6.75 -3.52
N TYR A 308 12.63 -6.62 -3.07
CA TYR A 308 11.61 -7.64 -3.26
C TYR A 308 11.37 -7.97 -4.73
N THR A 309 11.17 -6.96 -5.59
CA THR A 309 10.94 -7.18 -7.03
C THR A 309 12.15 -7.82 -7.71
N PHE A 310 13.38 -7.43 -7.35
CA PHE A 310 14.59 -7.93 -8.01
C PHE A 310 15.01 -9.35 -7.56
N PHE A 311 14.80 -9.70 -6.29
CA PHE A 311 15.45 -10.88 -5.68
C PHE A 311 14.49 -11.90 -5.06
N LEU A 312 13.25 -11.52 -4.76
CA LEU A 312 12.32 -12.35 -3.99
C LEU A 312 11.06 -12.73 -4.79
N ALA A 313 10.54 -11.84 -5.63
CA ALA A 313 9.37 -12.09 -6.45
C ALA A 313 9.73 -12.43 -7.89
N VAL A 314 8.88 -13.23 -8.54
CA VAL A 314 9.02 -13.64 -9.95
C VAL A 314 7.74 -13.26 -10.72
N GLY A 315 7.89 -12.48 -11.79
CA GLY A 315 6.91 -12.31 -12.86
C GLY A 315 5.67 -11.45 -12.57
N PHE A 316 4.85 -11.79 -11.57
CA PHE A 316 3.53 -11.14 -11.40
C PHE A 316 3.62 -9.75 -10.76
N THR A 317 4.55 -9.56 -9.83
CA THR A 317 4.68 -8.32 -9.03
C THR A 317 5.28 -7.13 -9.78
N THR A 318 5.73 -7.37 -11.01
CA THR A 318 6.39 -6.39 -11.90
C THR A 318 5.56 -6.10 -13.15
N ALA A 319 4.29 -6.50 -13.17
CA ALA A 319 3.36 -6.22 -14.26
C ALA A 319 2.62 -4.88 -14.06
N PHE A 320 2.50 -4.09 -15.13
CA PHE A 320 1.56 -2.98 -15.19
C PHE A 320 0.17 -3.49 -15.58
N GLY A 321 -0.87 -2.89 -15.01
CA GLY A 321 -2.25 -3.36 -15.21
C GLY A 321 -2.81 -4.16 -14.03
N ASN A 322 -1.97 -4.48 -13.04
CA ASN A 322 -2.33 -5.24 -11.85
C ASN A 322 -2.20 -4.40 -10.56
N GLN A 323 -2.63 -4.97 -9.45
CA GLN A 323 -2.74 -4.35 -8.12
C GLN A 323 -1.42 -3.89 -7.50
N ASP A 324 -0.29 -4.54 -7.80
CA ASP A 324 1.02 -4.26 -7.16
C ASP A 324 1.51 -2.82 -7.39
N SER A 325 1.02 -2.19 -8.46
CA SER A 325 1.25 -0.76 -8.73
C SER A 325 0.77 0.16 -7.59
N LEU A 326 -0.33 -0.21 -6.91
CA LEU A 326 -0.90 0.53 -5.77
C LEU A 326 0.03 0.54 -4.55
N LEU A 327 0.86 -0.48 -4.43
CA LEU A 327 1.90 -0.54 -3.42
C LEU A 327 3.14 0.28 -3.83
N THR A 328 3.59 0.14 -5.07
CA THR A 328 4.85 0.74 -5.55
C THR A 328 4.78 2.27 -5.70
N THR A 329 3.72 2.78 -6.33
CA THR A 329 3.64 4.19 -6.72
C THR A 329 3.68 5.16 -5.54
N PRO A 330 3.01 4.91 -4.40
CA PRO A 330 3.12 5.77 -3.22
C PRO A 330 4.57 6.02 -2.76
N TYR A 331 5.43 4.99 -2.77
CA TYR A 331 6.86 5.16 -2.41
C TYR A 331 7.59 6.12 -3.33
N ALA A 332 7.44 5.90 -4.64
CA ALA A 332 8.10 6.72 -5.65
C ALA A 332 7.55 8.17 -5.64
N MET A 333 6.32 8.37 -5.18
CA MET A 333 5.67 9.66 -5.18
C MET A 333 6.13 10.59 -4.05
N LEU A 334 6.49 10.07 -2.86
CA LEU A 334 7.08 10.88 -1.80
C LEU A 334 8.34 11.63 -2.26
N VAL A 335 9.03 11.11 -3.27
CA VAL A 335 10.21 11.71 -3.90
C VAL A 335 9.89 13.05 -4.60
N VAL A 336 8.65 13.23 -5.04
CA VAL A 336 8.18 14.41 -5.79
C VAL A 336 7.94 15.63 -4.89
N CYS A 337 7.99 15.44 -3.56
CA CYS A 337 7.95 16.52 -2.57
C CYS A 337 9.35 16.84 -2.03
N PRO A 338 10.31 17.37 -2.81
CA PRO A 338 11.62 17.68 -2.26
C PRO A 338 11.48 18.80 -1.22
N PRO A 339 12.12 18.67 -0.05
CA PRO A 339 12.22 19.76 0.89
C PRO A 339 13.04 20.89 0.27
N LYS A 340 12.57 22.12 0.43
CA LYS A 340 13.38 23.31 0.16
C LYS A 340 14.61 23.34 1.06
#